data_AF-W0BC58-F1
#
_entry.id   AF-W0BC58-F1
#
_cell.length_a   1.000
_cell.length_b   1.000
_cell.length_c   1.000
_cell.angle_alpha   90.00
_cell.angle_beta   90.00
_cell.angle_gamma   90.00
#
_symmetry.space_group_name_H-M   'P 1'
#
loop_
_entity.id
_entity.type
_entity.pdbx_description
1 polymer ?
#
loop_
_entity_poly.entity_id
_entity_poly.type
_entity_poly.pdbx_seq_one_letter_code
_entity_poly.pdbx_strand_id
1 'polypeptide(L)'
;METKVRCKLTSLSHFIETNQLNRIDFLKIDVEGAEMDVIKSIHPKQFSMIKQCSIEVHNIDNRVATLADFLREQGFSIKVCKNPMFESLGFNHHMVYAKKE
;
A
#
# COMPACT_ATOMS: atom_id res chain seq x y z
N MET A 1 20.16 -21.29 -3.92
CA MET A 1 19.14 -22.37 -3.96
C MET A 1 17.86 -21.74 -3.45
N GLU A 2 16.80 -21.68 -4.27
CA GLU A 2 15.53 -21.08 -3.84
C GLU A 2 14.73 -22.09 -3.02
N THR A 3 14.25 -21.67 -1.84
CA THR A 3 13.39 -22.49 -0.98
C THR A 3 11.94 -22.09 -1.20
N LYS A 4 11.09 -23.03 -1.61
CA LYS A 4 9.64 -22.79 -1.73
C LYS A 4 8.93 -23.14 -0.43
N VAL A 5 8.17 -22.19 0.11
CA VAL A 5 7.36 -22.38 1.31
C VAL A 5 5.89 -22.27 0.93
N ARG A 6 5.05 -23.21 1.39
CA ARG A 6 3.60 -23.14 1.21
C ARG A 6 3.00 -22.30 2.34
N CYS A 7 2.34 -21.20 1.98
CA CYS A 7 1.67 -20.31 2.92
C CYS A 7 0.19 -20.16 2.56
N LYS A 8 -0.65 -19.86 3.56
CA LYS A 8 -2.02 -19.40 3.32
C LYS A 8 -1.99 -17.89 3.14
N LEU A 9 -2.73 -17.38 2.16
CA LEU A 9 -2.88 -15.95 1.90
C LEU A 9 -4.31 -15.51 2.26
N THR A 10 -4.45 -14.25 2.65
CA THR A 10 -5.74 -13.60 2.88
C THR A 10 -5.69 -12.15 2.40
N SER A 11 -6.85 -11.55 2.15
CA SER A 11 -6.94 -10.13 1.82
C SER A 11 -6.88 -9.27 3.07
N LEU A 12 -6.50 -8.00 2.90
CA LEU A 12 -6.53 -7.05 4.01
C LEU A 12 -7.96 -6.79 4.50
N SER A 13 -8.95 -6.75 3.58
CA SER A 13 -10.37 -6.65 3.96
C SER A 13 -10.81 -7.80 4.86
N HIS A 14 -10.54 -9.04 4.45
CA HIS A 14 -10.94 -10.21 5.25
C HIS A 14 -10.24 -10.21 6.61
N PHE A 15 -8.98 -9.77 6.67
CA PHE A 15 -8.27 -9.59 7.93
C PHE A 15 -8.94 -8.54 8.83
N ILE A 16 -9.33 -7.39 8.28
CA ILE A 16 -10.05 -6.32 9.00
C ILE A 16 -11.36 -6.86 9.59
N GLU A 17 -12.16 -7.56 8.79
CA GLU A 17 -13.46 -8.12 9.20
C GLU A 17 -13.30 -9.21 10.26
N THR A 18 -12.40 -10.16 10.04
CA THR A 18 -12.17 -11.30 10.93
C THR A 18 -11.69 -10.85 12.31
N ASN A 19 -10.84 -9.81 12.36
CA ASN A 19 -10.32 -9.26 13.61
C ASN A 19 -11.19 -8.14 14.17
N GLN A 20 -12.34 -7.84 13.54
CA GLN A 20 -13.29 -6.80 13.96
C GLN A 20 -12.62 -5.45 14.19
N LEU A 21 -11.64 -5.09 13.34
CA LEU A 21 -10.95 -3.83 13.45
C LEU A 21 -11.89 -2.69 13.08
N ASN A 22 -12.01 -1.72 13.98
CA ASN A 22 -12.83 -0.52 13.77
C ASN A 22 -11.99 0.71 13.41
N ARG A 23 -10.67 0.64 13.58
CA ARG A 23 -9.72 1.73 13.32
C ARG A 23 -8.32 1.19 13.05
N ILE A 24 -7.64 1.78 12.07
CA ILE A 24 -6.22 1.57 11.77
C ILE A 24 -5.56 2.94 11.72
N ASP A 25 -4.85 3.28 12.79
CA ASP A 25 -4.14 4.56 12.86
C ASP A 25 -2.96 4.63 11.89
N PHE A 26 -2.35 3.50 11.52
CA PHE A 26 -1.24 3.45 10.58
C PHE A 26 -1.16 2.09 9.89
N LEU A 27 -1.05 2.11 8.57
CA LEU A 27 -0.85 0.93 7.73
C LEU A 27 0.46 1.06 6.94
N LYS A 28 1.45 0.22 7.24
CA LYS A 28 2.63 0.05 6.37
C LYS A 28 2.35 -1.07 5.37
N ILE A 29 2.68 -0.82 4.10
CA ILE A 29 2.66 -1.82 3.04
C ILE A 29 4.06 -1.88 2.44
N ASP A 30 4.59 -3.08 2.41
CA ASP A 30 5.90 -3.43 1.85
C ASP A 30 5.81 -4.91 1.46
N VAL A 31 5.49 -5.16 0.19
CA VAL A 31 5.04 -6.48 -0.29
C VAL A 31 5.65 -6.85 -1.64
N GLU A 32 6.78 -6.21 -2.00
CA GLU A 32 7.62 -6.56 -3.15
C GLU A 32 6.83 -6.73 -4.46
N GLY A 33 6.03 -5.72 -4.83
CA GLY A 33 5.32 -5.66 -6.12
C GLY A 33 3.82 -5.96 -6.08
N ALA A 34 3.30 -6.46 -4.96
CA ALA A 34 1.87 -6.75 -4.77
C ALA A 34 1.07 -5.60 -4.13
N GLU A 35 1.61 -4.37 -4.13
CA GLU A 35 1.06 -3.26 -3.35
C GLU A 35 -0.36 -2.88 -3.81
N MET A 36 -0.57 -2.89 -5.13
CA MET A 36 -1.86 -2.59 -5.73
C MET A 36 -2.89 -3.67 -5.40
N ASP A 37 -2.47 -4.94 -5.32
CA ASP A 37 -3.36 -6.04 -4.96
C ASP A 37 -3.82 -5.92 -3.50
N VAL A 38 -2.92 -5.55 -2.59
CA VAL A 38 -3.27 -5.27 -1.19
C VAL A 38 -4.29 -4.13 -1.11
N ILE A 39 -4.03 -3.00 -1.79
CA ILE A 39 -4.92 -1.83 -1.76
C ILE A 39 -6.29 -2.14 -2.37
N LYS A 40 -6.34 -2.80 -3.54
CA LYS A 40 -7.61 -3.19 -4.19
C LYS A 40 -8.40 -4.23 -3.39
N SER A 41 -7.74 -4.96 -2.49
CA SER A 41 -8.40 -5.95 -1.65
C SER A 41 -9.22 -5.34 -0.50
N ILE A 42 -9.03 -4.04 -0.20
CA ILE A 42 -9.76 -3.31 0.85
C ILE A 42 -11.13 -2.91 0.31
N HIS A 43 -12.21 -3.18 1.06
CA HIS A 43 -13.54 -2.73 0.64
C HIS A 43 -13.66 -1.20 0.75
N PRO A 44 -14.38 -0.53 -0.18
CA PRO A 44 -14.53 0.93 -0.17
C PRO A 44 -14.90 1.53 1.20
N LYS A 45 -15.81 0.87 1.93
CA LYS A 45 -16.25 1.31 3.26
C LYS A 45 -15.15 1.26 4.32
N GLN A 46 -14.19 0.34 4.20
CA GLN A 46 -13.12 0.14 5.17
C GLN A 46 -12.02 1.20 5.06
N PHE A 47 -11.89 1.92 3.93
CA PHE A 47 -10.95 3.05 3.83
C PHE A 47 -11.26 4.14 4.86
N SER A 48 -12.51 4.29 5.32
CA SER A 48 -12.88 5.20 6.41
C SER A 48 -12.18 4.87 7.75
N MET A 49 -11.79 3.61 7.97
CA MET A 49 -11.15 3.14 9.20
C MET A 49 -9.65 3.41 9.21
N ILE A 50 -9.03 3.63 8.05
CA ILE A 50 -7.59 3.81 7.89
C ILE A 50 -7.25 5.30 7.88
N LYS A 51 -6.49 5.74 8.89
CA LYS A 51 -6.10 7.15 9.04
C LYS A 51 -4.93 7.54 8.14
N GLN A 52 -3.92 6.69 8.03
CA GLN A 52 -2.72 6.96 7.23
C GLN A 52 -2.03 5.67 6.78
N CYS A 53 -1.39 5.74 5.62
CA CYS A 53 -0.61 4.67 5.04
C CYS A 53 0.81 5.15 4.70
N SER A 54 1.76 4.23 4.81
CA SER A 54 3.09 4.33 4.21
C SER A 54 3.26 3.12 3.29
N ILE A 55 3.49 3.35 2.01
CA ILE A 55 3.50 2.28 1.00
C ILE A 55 4.79 2.41 0.22
N GLU A 56 5.62 1.37 0.26
CA GLU A 56 6.75 1.26 -0.66
C GLU A 56 6.23 0.67 -1.96
N VAL A 57 6.46 1.34 -3.09
CA VAL A 57 5.90 0.99 -4.38
C VAL A 57 7.00 0.86 -5.41
N HIS A 58 7.03 -0.30 -6.05
CA HIS A 58 7.76 -0.51 -7.29
C HIS A 58 7.00 0.14 -8.45
N ASN A 59 7.54 1.23 -9.00
CA ASN A 59 6.98 1.96 -10.12
C ASN A 59 7.15 1.26 -11.48
N ILE A 60 6.43 0.16 -11.70
CA ILE A 60 6.31 -0.52 -12.99
C ILE A 60 5.01 -0.04 -13.66
N ASP A 61 5.03 0.27 -14.95
CA ASP A 61 3.83 0.69 -15.71
C ASP A 61 3.01 1.81 -15.05
N ASN A 62 3.69 2.87 -14.58
CA ASN A 62 3.09 4.02 -13.88
C ASN A 62 2.34 3.67 -12.58
N ARG A 63 2.62 2.51 -11.95
CA ARG A 63 1.94 2.05 -10.72
C ARG A 63 1.88 3.09 -9.61
N VAL A 64 2.92 3.90 -9.42
CA VAL A 64 2.92 4.95 -8.37
C VAL A 64 1.82 5.97 -8.61
N ALA A 65 1.67 6.45 -9.86
CA ALA A 65 0.63 7.40 -10.21
C ALA A 65 -0.77 6.78 -10.03
N THR A 66 -0.97 5.57 -10.58
CA THR A 66 -2.23 4.83 -10.48
C THR A 66 -2.65 4.59 -9.02
N LEU A 67 -1.70 4.18 -8.17
CA LEU A 67 -1.96 3.97 -6.74
C LEU A 67 -2.29 5.28 -6.03
N ALA A 68 -1.55 6.35 -6.32
CA ALA A 68 -1.79 7.66 -5.73
C ALA A 68 -3.18 8.19 -6.10
N ASP A 69 -3.59 8.09 -7.36
CA ASP A 69 -4.91 8.54 -7.82
C ASP A 69 -6.03 7.72 -7.17
N PHE A 70 -5.90 6.39 -7.13
CA PHE A 70 -6.86 5.54 -6.43
C PHE A 70 -7.01 5.93 -4.96
N LEU A 71 -5.90 6.18 -4.25
CA LEU A 71 -5.95 6.58 -2.83
C LEU A 71 -6.54 7.99 -2.64
N ARG A 72 -6.34 8.91 -3.59
CA ARG A 72 -7.03 10.22 -3.58
C ARG A 72 -8.55 10.05 -3.68
N GLU A 73 -9.03 9.15 -4.54
CA GLU A 73 -10.46 8.83 -4.66
C GLU A 73 -11.04 8.25 -3.35
N GLN A 74 -10.23 7.59 -2.53
CA GLN A 74 -10.62 7.12 -1.19
C GLN A 74 -10.53 8.20 -0.10
N GLY A 75 -10.23 9.45 -0.47
CA GLY A 75 -10.21 10.61 0.42
C GLY A 75 -8.89 10.84 1.16
N PHE A 76 -7.76 10.37 0.62
CA PHE A 76 -6.45 10.63 1.20
C PHE A 76 -5.71 11.78 0.49
N SER A 77 -5.01 12.60 1.27
CA SER A 77 -3.95 13.47 0.78
C SER A 77 -2.67 12.65 0.58
N ILE A 78 -2.03 12.80 -0.59
CA ILE A 78 -0.90 11.97 -1.01
C ILE A 78 0.39 12.77 -1.10
N LYS A 79 1.47 12.21 -0.55
CA LYS A 79 2.86 12.66 -0.77
C LYS A 79 3.68 11.51 -1.32
N VAL A 80 4.36 11.74 -2.45
CA VAL A 80 5.29 10.76 -3.05
C VAL A 80 6.72 11.25 -2.84
N CYS A 81 7.59 10.35 -2.37
CA CYS A 81 9.00 10.61 -2.14
C CYS A 81 9.86 9.55 -2.82
N LYS A 82 11.04 9.94 -3.28
CA LYS A 82 12.13 9.02 -3.65
C LYS A 82 13.27 9.16 -2.66
N ASN A 83 14.00 8.07 -2.44
CA ASN A 83 15.29 8.15 -1.76
C ASN A 83 16.37 8.45 -2.81
N PRO A 84 17.09 9.59 -2.71
CA PRO A 84 18.13 9.95 -3.68
C PRO A 84 19.22 8.89 -3.84
N MET A 85 19.57 8.19 -2.76
CA MET A 85 20.56 7.11 -2.81
C MET A 85 20.05 5.93 -3.64
N PHE A 86 18.80 5.49 -3.43
CA PHE A 86 18.23 4.40 -4.21
C PHE A 86 18.07 4.78 -5.69
N GLU A 87 17.64 6.00 -5.97
CA GLU A 87 17.58 6.51 -7.34
C GLU A 87 18.97 6.53 -8.00
N SER A 88 20.02 6.95 -7.28
CA SER A 88 21.39 6.94 -7.81
C SER A 88 21.93 5.54 -8.11
N LEU A 89 21.40 4.52 -7.44
CA LEU A 89 21.72 3.11 -7.65
C LEU A 89 20.82 2.45 -8.72
N GLY A 90 19.93 3.21 -9.36
CA GLY A 90 19.02 2.70 -10.40
C GLY A 90 17.79 1.99 -9.87
N PHE A 91 17.52 2.07 -8.56
CA PHE A 91 16.30 1.50 -7.98
C PHE A 91 15.09 2.37 -8.28
N ASN A 92 13.97 1.70 -8.55
CA ASN A 92 12.73 2.30 -9.03
C ASN A 92 11.69 2.51 -7.89
N HIS A 93 12.03 2.18 -6.66
CA HIS A 93 11.14 2.27 -5.49
C HIS A 93 10.75 3.71 -5.15
N HIS A 94 9.48 3.89 -4.80
CA HIS A 94 8.94 5.15 -4.29
C HIS A 94 8.24 4.90 -2.97
N MET A 95 8.32 5.88 -2.07
CA MET A 95 7.46 5.94 -0.90
C MET A 95 6.22 6.77 -1.22
N VAL A 96 5.05 6.15 -1.10
CA VAL A 96 3.75 6.82 -1.15
C VAL A 96 3.21 6.92 0.27
N TYR A 97 3.08 8.15 0.76
CA TYR A 97 2.43 8.46 2.03
C TYR A 97 1.03 8.96 1.75
N ALA A 98 0.03 8.32 2.36
CA ALA A 98 -1.37 8.70 2.25
C ALA A 98 -1.90 9.06 3.64
N LYS A 99 -2.60 10.19 3.79
CA LYS A 99 -3.13 10.62 5.08
C LYS A 99 -4.49 11.28 4.93
N LYS A 100 -5.45 10.94 5.80
CA LYS A 100 -6.69 11.70 5.96
C LYS A 100 -6.45 12.91 6.86
N GLU A 101 -7.06 14.04 6.49
CA GLU A 101 -7.04 15.25 7.32
C GLU A 101 -7.72 15.03 8.67
#